data_AF-A0A1F3IWI3-F1
#
_entry.id   AF-A0A1F3IWI3-F1
#
_cell.length_a   1.000
_cell.length_b   1.000
_cell.length_c   1.000
_cell.angle_alpha   90.00
_cell.angle_beta   90.00
_cell.angle_gamma   90.00
#
_symmetry.space_group_name_H-M   'P 1'
#
loop_
_entity.id
_entity.type
_entity.pdbx_description
1 polymer ?
#
loop_
_entity_poly.entity_id
_entity_poly.type
_entity_poly.pdbx_seq_one_letter_code
_entity_poly.pdbx_strand_id
1 'polypeptide(L)' 'MNSKKQMLVFLSLMILIMTLVVSFIGTYMNFGFDNSFVSLWLKAWGIAFISALPVALLLAPVIKKFVAKNVK' A
#
# COMPACT_ATOMS: atom_id res chain seq x y z
N MET A 1 -20.93 10.13 -21.32
CA MET A 1 -19.84 10.28 -20.33
C MET A 1 -19.25 8.89 -20.09
N ASN A 2 -17.97 8.69 -20.38
CA ASN A 2 -17.39 7.37 -20.69
C ASN A 2 -17.25 6.49 -19.43
N SER A 3 -18.08 5.44 -19.29
CA SER A 3 -18.20 4.59 -18.09
C SER A 3 -16.87 3.98 -17.61
N LYS A 4 -15.93 3.73 -18.53
CA LYS A 4 -14.57 3.27 -18.19
C LYS A 4 -13.78 4.27 -17.35
N LYS A 5 -13.95 5.58 -17.58
CA LYS A 5 -13.26 6.62 -16.80
C LYS A 5 -13.83 6.70 -15.38
N GLN A 6 -15.15 6.57 -15.24
CA GLN A 6 -15.80 6.54 -13.93
C GLN A 6 -15.35 5.31 -13.12
N MET A 7 -15.26 4.14 -13.77
CA MET A 7 -14.77 2.92 -13.11
C MET A 7 -13.30 3.04 -12.69
N LEU A 8 -12.43 3.60 -13.52
CA LEU A 8 -11.02 3.86 -13.16
C LEU A 8 -10.89 4.83 -11.98
N VAL A 9 -11.66 5.92 -11.98
CA VAL A 9 -11.65 6.91 -10.89
C VAL A 9 -12.25 6.33 -9.60
N PHE A 10 -13.29 5.51 -9.71
CA PHE A 10 -13.86 4.79 -8.57
C PHE A 10 -12.85 3.81 -7.98
N LEU A 11 -12.21 2.98 -8.81
CA LEU A 11 -11.17 2.04 -8.38
C LEU A 11 -9.99 2.76 -7.74
N SER A 12 -9.52 3.86 -8.31
CA SER A 12 -8.39 4.60 -7.75
C SER A 12 -8.74 5.23 -6.40
N LEU A 13 -9.91 5.86 -6.27
CA LEU A 13 -10.40 6.40 -4.99
C LEU A 13 -10.58 5.30 -3.95
N MET A 14 -11.16 4.17 -4.33
CA MET A 14 -11.40 3.07 -3.41
C MET A 14 -10.09 2.47 -2.88
N ILE A 15 -9.12 2.21 -3.76
CA ILE A 15 -7.79 1.70 -3.37
C ILE A 15 -7.06 2.73 -2.50
N LEU A 16 -7.14 4.01 -2.88
CA LEU A 16 -6.56 5.10 -2.10
C LEU A 16 -7.14 5.11 -0.67
N ILE A 17 -8.46 5.12 -0.53
CA ILE A 17 -9.15 5.10 0.77
C ILE A 17 -8.77 3.85 1.59
N MET A 18 -8.77 2.67 0.96
CA MET A 18 -8.45 1.41 1.66
C MET A 18 -7.01 1.39 2.19
N THR A 19 -6.04 1.83 1.39
CA THR A 19 -4.64 1.92 1.85
C THR A 19 -4.47 2.96 2.95
N LEU A 20 -5.23 4.05 2.89
CA LEU A 20 -5.29 5.10 3.90
C LEU A 20 -5.76 4.53 5.25
N VAL A 21 -6.91 3.85 5.24
CA VAL A 21 -7.56 3.29 6.44
C VAL A 21 -6.74 2.18 7.07
N VAL A 22 -6.21 1.23 6.29
CA VAL A 22 -5.39 0.13 6.81
C VAL A 22 -4.11 0.67 7.46
N SER A 23 -3.45 1.64 6.82
CA SER A 23 -2.27 2.29 7.36
C SER A 23 -2.59 3.08 8.64
N PHE A 24 -3.74 3.77 8.67
CA PHE A 24 -4.19 4.57 9.80
C PHE A 24 -4.47 3.70 11.03
N ILE A 25 -5.24 2.62 10.86
CA ILE A 25 -5.55 1.66 11.93
C ILE A 25 -4.27 0.99 12.43
N GLY A 26 -3.37 0.58 11.52
CA GLY A 26 -2.08 0.00 11.88
C GLY A 26 -1.21 0.95 12.70
N THR A 27 -1.16 2.23 12.33
CA THR A 27 -0.40 3.24 13.07
C THR A 27 -1.07 3.54 14.41
N TYR A 28 -2.40 3.61 14.45
CA TYR A 28 -3.18 3.83 15.68
C TYR A 28 -2.91 2.74 16.71
N MET A 29 -2.92 1.49 16.28
CA MET A 29 -2.65 0.33 17.15
C MET A 29 -1.22 0.32 17.70
N ASN A 30 -0.23 0.90 16.98
CA ASN A 30 1.17 0.88 17.41
C ASN A 30 1.57 2.09 18.26
N PHE A 31 1.02 3.28 18.00
CA PHE A 31 1.49 4.54 18.62
C PHE A 31 0.44 5.28 19.45
N GLY A 32 -0.85 4.88 19.38
CA GLY A 32 -1.94 5.61 20.03
C GLY A 32 -2.29 6.94 19.34
N PHE A 33 -3.33 7.63 19.84
CA PHE A 33 -3.77 8.93 19.30
C PHE A 33 -3.10 10.08 20.05
N ASP A 34 -2.04 10.64 19.48
CA ASP A 34 -1.38 11.86 19.97
C ASP A 34 -1.44 12.96 18.89
N ASN A 35 -1.16 14.22 19.23
CA ASN A 35 -1.16 15.35 18.30
C ASN A 35 -0.21 15.15 17.10
N SER A 36 0.82 14.32 17.27
CA SER A 36 1.78 13.98 16.19
C SER A 36 1.32 12.81 15.31
N PHE A 37 0.20 12.16 15.63
CA PHE A 37 -0.25 10.91 15.03
C PHE A 37 -0.40 11.00 13.51
N VAL A 38 -1.12 12.01 13.02
CA VAL A 38 -1.39 12.19 11.59
C VAL A 38 -0.08 12.44 10.81
N SER A 39 0.84 13.22 11.39
CA SER A 39 2.15 13.51 10.80
C SER A 39 3.03 12.26 10.74
N LEU A 40 3.08 11.48 11.83
CA LEU A 40 3.83 10.22 11.91
C LEU A 40 3.26 9.20 10.92
N TRP A 41 1.93 9.09 10.85
CA TRP A 41 1.22 8.20 9.95
C TRP A 41 1.48 8.52 8.47
N LEU A 42 1.36 9.79 8.05
CA LEU A 42 1.67 10.22 6.68
C LEU A 42 3.14 9.94 6.32
N LYS A 43 4.06 10.20 7.26
CA LYS A 43 5.49 9.93 7.07
C LYS A 43 5.77 8.44 6.94
N ALA A 44 5.20 7.61 7.82
CA ALA A 44 5.36 6.16 7.79
C ALA A 44 4.75 5.55 6.52
N TRP A 45 3.56 5.99 6.11
CA TRP A 45 2.92 5.56 4.88
C TRP A 45 3.75 5.94 3.64
N GLY A 46 4.26 7.17 3.57
CA GLY A 46 5.13 7.61 2.48
C GLY A 46 6.42 6.80 2.38
N ILE A 47 7.07 6.52 3.51
CA ILE A 47 8.28 5.68 3.57
C ILE A 47 7.95 4.25 3.12
N ALA A 48 6.85 3.67 3.62
CA ALA A 48 6.43 2.33 3.24
C ALA A 48 6.16 2.24 1.73
N PHE A 49 5.46 3.21 1.15
CA PHE A 49 5.19 3.27 -0.29
C PHE A 49 6.47 3.35 -1.12
N ILE A 50 7.39 4.25 -0.76
CA ILE A 50 8.67 4.40 -1.46
C ILE A 50 9.53 3.14 -1.31
N SER A 51 9.52 2.49 -0.14
CA SER A 51 10.25 1.24 0.09
C SER A 51 9.63 0.03 -0.61
N ALA A 52 8.32 0.03 -0.85
CA ALA A 52 7.63 -1.09 -1.50
C ALA A 52 8.06 -1.25 -2.97
N LEU A 53 8.41 -0.16 -3.67
CA LEU A 53 8.88 -0.20 -5.05
C LEU A 53 10.20 -0.98 -5.23
N PRO A 54 11.32 -0.64 -4.55
CA PRO A 54 12.57 -1.39 -4.67
C PRO A 54 12.41 -2.82 -4.14
N VAL A 55 11.64 -3.01 -3.06
CA VAL A 55 11.33 -4.34 -2.51
C VAL A 55 10.61 -5.18 -3.55
N ALA A 56 9.56 -4.68 -4.20
CA ALA A 56 8.83 -5.39 -5.25
C ALA A 56 9.71 -5.70 -6.47
N LEU A 57 10.55 -4.76 -6.92
CA LEU A 57 11.48 -4.98 -8.03
C LEU A 57 12.48 -6.10 -7.75
N LEU A 58 13.00 -6.18 -6.52
CA LEU A 58 13.95 -7.22 -6.12
C LEU A 58 13.27 -8.56 -5.81
N LEU A 59 12.11 -8.54 -5.15
CA LEU A 59 11.39 -9.77 -4.76
C LEU A 59 10.61 -10.39 -5.91
N ALA A 60 10.08 -9.61 -6.86
CA ALA A 60 9.33 -10.15 -8.00
C ALA A 60 10.09 -11.27 -8.76
N PRO A 61 11.36 -11.10 -9.18
CA PRO A 61 12.09 -12.18 -9.84
C PRO A 61 12.41 -13.36 -8.91
N VAL A 62 12.66 -13.10 -7.62
CA VAL A 62 12.95 -14.14 -6.62
C VAL A 62 11.73 -15.01 -6.39
N ILE A 63 10.57 -14.40 -6.16
CA ILE A 63 9.30 -15.09 -5.97
C ILE A 63 8.91 -15.83 -7.25
N LYS A 64 9.06 -15.22 -8.44
CA LYS A 64 8.83 -15.90 -9.72
C LYS A 64 9.67 -17.18 -9.86
N LYS A 65 10.98 -17.11 -9.56
CA LYS A 65 11.87 -18.27 -9.58
C LYS A 65 11.47 -19.33 -8.54
N PHE A 66 11.09 -18.91 -7.34
CA PHE A 66 10.68 -19.81 -6.27
C PHE A 66 9.38 -20.54 -6.62
N VAL A 67 8.37 -19.82 -7.09
CA VAL A 67 7.08 -20.41 -7.52
C VAL A 67 7.30 -21.36 -8.69
N ALA A 68 8.07 -20.97 -9.72
CA ALA A 68 8.36 -21.84 -10.86
C ALA A 68 9.14 -23.12 -10.49
N LYS A 69 9.90 -23.09 -9.39
CA LYS A 69 10.62 -24.28 -8.89
C LYS A 69 9.72 -25.24 -8.10
N ASN A 70 8.76 -24.72 -7.34
CA ASN A 70 7.92 -25.51 -6.43
C ASN A 70 6.59 -25.93 -7.05
N VAL A 71 6.07 -25.14 -7.99
CA VAL A 71 4.88 -25.45 -8.78
C VAL A 71 5.37 -26.03 -10.11
N LYS A 72 5.55 -27.36 -10.12
CA LYS A 72 5.76 -28.14 -11.35
C LYS A 72 4.43 -28.34 -12.07
#